data_AF-K2D7V6-F1
#
_entry.id   AF-K2D7V6-F1
#
_cell.length_a   1.000
_cell.length_b   1.000
_cell.length_c   1.000
_cell.angle_alpha   90.00
_cell.angle_beta   90.00
_cell.angle_gamma   90.00
#
_symmetry.space_group_name_H-M   'P 1'
#
loop_
_entity.id
_entity.type
_entity.pdbx_description
1 polymer ?
#
loop_
_entity_poly.entity_id
_entity_poly.type
_entity_poly.pdbx_seq_one_letter_code
_entity_poly.pdbx_strand_id
1 'polypeptide(L)'
;MALTIEQQISSLLRGHKNILVCLPAKPTTDAIASGLAMYAVLQKLGKQAKVVAAGFALPDNHKFLPKSDEIAHELTALKKFVISVDVSKTSVQDIQYDIQQNRLNVYITPKTGYFETRDVST
;
A
#
# COMPACT_ATOMS: atom_id res chain seq x y z
N MET A 1 -17.09 -31.06 -7.53
CA MET A 1 -17.33 -31.01 -6.06
C MET A 1 -17.01 -29.60 -5.59
N ALA A 2 -17.82 -29.03 -4.70
CA ALA A 2 -17.52 -27.71 -4.14
C ALA A 2 -16.25 -27.78 -3.28
N LEU A 3 -15.40 -26.76 -3.38
CA LEU A 3 -14.19 -26.64 -2.54
C LEU A 3 -14.57 -26.52 -1.07
N THR A 4 -13.75 -27.04 -0.17
CA THR A 4 -13.90 -26.79 1.27
C THR A 4 -13.59 -25.33 1.60
N ILE A 5 -14.02 -24.85 2.77
CA ILE A 5 -13.81 -23.45 3.19
C ILE A 5 -12.31 -23.12 3.22
N GLU A 6 -11.47 -24.02 3.70
CA GLU A 6 -10.01 -23.85 3.78
C GLU A 6 -9.40 -23.74 2.38
N GLN A 7 -9.88 -24.55 1.44
CA GLN A 7 -9.45 -24.50 0.04
C GLN A 7 -9.87 -23.19 -0.64
N GLN A 8 -11.08 -22.71 -0.35
CA GLN A 8 -11.58 -21.44 -0.86
C GLN A 8 -10.74 -20.26 -0.33
N ILE A 9 -10.46 -20.23 0.98
CA ILE A 9 -9.62 -19.20 1.61
C ILE A 9 -8.20 -19.24 1.03
N SER A 10 -7.57 -20.43 0.96
CA SER A 10 -6.22 -20.59 0.41
C SER A 10 -6.13 -20.12 -1.05
N SER A 11 -7.14 -20.44 -1.86
CA SER A 11 -7.22 -19.99 -3.26
C SER A 11 -7.31 -18.46 -3.35
N LEU A 12 -8.18 -17.83 -2.55
CA LEU A 12 -8.33 -16.38 -2.50
C LEU A 12 -7.02 -15.68 -2.10
N LEU A 13 -6.35 -16.16 -1.06
CA LEU A 13 -5.08 -15.59 -0.60
C LEU A 13 -3.98 -15.74 -1.66
N ARG A 14 -3.92 -16.88 -2.36
CA ARG A 14 -2.94 -17.10 -3.44
C ARG A 14 -3.17 -16.18 -4.62
N GLY A 15 -4.44 -15.95 -5.02
CA GLY A 15 -4.80 -15.14 -6.18
C GLY A 15 -4.56 -13.63 -6.05
N HIS A 16 -4.42 -13.10 -4.83
CA HIS A 16 -4.28 -11.66 -4.60
C HIS A 16 -2.87 -11.30 -4.12
N LYS A 17 -2.33 -10.17 -4.60
CA LYS A 17 -1.00 -9.66 -4.21
C LYS A 17 -1.07 -8.70 -3.02
N ASN A 18 -2.05 -7.80 -3.02
CA ASN A 18 -2.23 -6.74 -2.04
C ASN A 18 -3.41 -7.11 -1.14
N ILE A 19 -3.18 -7.18 0.17
CA ILE A 19 -4.19 -7.66 1.13
C ILE A 19 -4.23 -6.70 2.32
N LEU A 20 -5.43 -6.34 2.75
CA LEU A 20 -5.65 -5.54 3.94
C LEU A 20 -6.34 -6.37 5.02
N VAL A 21 -5.74 -6.44 6.21
CA VAL A 21 -6.31 -7.08 7.40
C VAL A 21 -6.91 -6.00 8.28
N CYS A 22 -8.24 -5.96 8.38
CA CYS A 22 -8.97 -4.97 9.16
C CYS A 22 -9.35 -5.53 10.53
N LEU A 23 -8.96 -4.83 11.59
CA LEU A 23 -9.35 -5.12 12.97
C LEU A 23 -10.47 -4.16 13.43
N PRO A 24 -11.26 -4.54 14.45
CA PRO A 24 -12.21 -3.63 15.09
C PRO A 24 -11.50 -2.37 15.65
N ALA A 25 -12.20 -1.23 15.74
CA ALA A 25 -11.63 0.04 16.23
C ALA A 25 -11.07 -0.03 17.67
N LYS A 26 -11.59 -0.92 18.50
CA LYS A 26 -11.07 -1.24 19.84
C LYS A 26 -10.77 -2.73 19.88
N PRO A 27 -9.65 -3.17 19.29
CA PRO A 27 -9.38 -4.59 19.13
C PRO A 27 -9.09 -5.23 20.49
N THR A 28 -9.62 -6.43 20.70
CA THR A 28 -9.27 -7.27 21.86
C THR A 28 -7.85 -7.84 21.69
N THR A 29 -7.30 -8.43 22.75
CA THR A 29 -6.02 -9.16 22.67
C THR A 29 -6.03 -10.23 21.57
N ASP A 30 -7.13 -10.95 21.41
CA ASP A 30 -7.29 -11.94 20.34
C ASP A 30 -7.26 -11.27 18.95
N ALA A 31 -7.98 -10.16 18.76
CA ALA A 31 -7.95 -9.45 17.48
C ALA A 31 -6.54 -8.93 17.12
N ILE A 32 -5.80 -8.42 18.11
CA ILE A 32 -4.41 -7.98 17.93
C ILE A 32 -3.53 -9.19 17.55
N ALA A 33 -3.57 -10.26 18.34
CA ALA A 33 -2.72 -11.44 18.13
C ALA A 33 -3.03 -12.15 16.82
N SER A 34 -4.31 -12.41 16.54
CA SER A 34 -4.80 -13.04 15.31
C SER A 34 -4.53 -12.17 14.08
N GLY A 35 -4.68 -10.85 14.19
CA GLY A 35 -4.33 -9.90 13.15
C GLY A 35 -2.85 -9.91 12.78
N LEU A 36 -1.97 -9.86 13.80
CA LEU A 36 -0.52 -9.94 13.62
C LEU A 36 -0.06 -11.30 13.10
N ALA A 37 -0.67 -12.39 13.56
CA ALA A 37 -0.39 -13.74 13.05
C ALA A 37 -0.74 -13.83 11.56
N MET A 38 -1.92 -13.36 11.17
CA MET A 38 -2.33 -13.32 9.77
C MET A 38 -1.41 -12.45 8.93
N TYR A 39 -1.07 -11.25 9.41
CA TYR A 39 -0.10 -10.36 8.77
C TYR A 39 1.25 -11.06 8.52
N ALA A 40 1.78 -11.76 9.54
CA ALA A 40 3.03 -12.49 9.42
C ALA A 40 2.96 -13.65 8.40
N VAL A 41 1.84 -14.39 8.36
CA VAL A 41 1.62 -15.45 7.36
C VAL A 41 1.60 -14.87 5.95
N LEU A 42 0.85 -13.79 5.73
CA LEU A 42 0.76 -13.14 4.42
C LEU A 42 2.12 -12.63 3.94
N GLN A 43 2.93 -12.05 4.83
CA GLN A 43 4.29 -11.63 4.50
C GLN A 43 5.18 -12.81 4.11
N LYS A 44 5.10 -13.94 4.83
CA LYS A 44 5.84 -15.17 4.46
C LYS A 44 5.39 -15.73 3.12
N LEU A 45 4.15 -15.52 2.72
CA LEU A 45 3.61 -15.86 1.40
C LEU A 45 3.97 -14.84 0.29
N GLY A 46 4.81 -13.84 0.59
CA GLY A 46 5.25 -12.82 -0.36
C GLY A 46 4.17 -11.80 -0.72
N LYS A 47 3.14 -11.64 0.12
CA LYS A 47 2.04 -10.69 -0.12
C LYS A 47 2.40 -9.29 0.39
N GLN A 48 1.89 -8.27 -0.29
CA GLN A 48 1.90 -6.89 0.19
C GLN A 48 0.72 -6.69 1.14
N ALA A 49 0.91 -7.12 2.38
CA ALA A 49 -0.11 -7.03 3.41
C ALA A 49 0.00 -5.71 4.20
N LYS A 50 -1.12 -5.22 4.70
CA LYS A 50 -1.19 -4.22 5.78
C LYS A 50 -2.19 -4.69 6.83
N VAL A 51 -1.98 -4.33 8.09
CA VAL A 51 -2.95 -4.53 9.17
C VAL A 51 -3.33 -3.17 9.74
N VAL A 52 -4.63 -2.96 9.98
CA VAL A 52 -5.17 -1.65 10.42
C VAL A 52 -6.24 -1.83 11.47
N ALA A 53 -6.26 -0.94 12.46
CA ALA A 53 -7.42 -0.73 13.34
C ALA A 53 -7.66 0.77 13.50
N ALA A 54 -8.90 1.22 13.34
CA ALA A 54 -9.21 2.65 13.36
C ALA A 54 -8.88 3.28 14.73
N GLY A 55 -8.01 4.29 14.74
CA GLY A 55 -7.60 4.97 15.98
C GLY A 55 -6.75 4.08 16.91
N PHE A 56 -6.09 3.05 16.36
CA PHE A 56 -5.28 2.14 17.14
C PHE A 56 -4.17 2.86 17.91
N ALA A 57 -4.06 2.53 19.20
CA ALA A 57 -2.90 2.85 20.02
C ALA A 57 -2.41 1.54 20.63
N LEU A 58 -1.15 1.19 20.41
CA LEU A 58 -0.58 -0.07 20.88
C LEU A 58 -0.56 -0.10 22.41
N PRO A 59 -1.28 -1.04 23.07
CA PRO A 59 -1.22 -1.15 24.52
C PRO A 59 0.15 -1.66 24.99
N ASP A 60 0.64 -1.16 26.13
CA ASP A 60 1.97 -1.52 26.66
C ASP A 60 2.16 -3.02 26.86
N ASN A 61 1.11 -3.70 27.33
CA ASN A 61 1.11 -5.15 27.54
C ASN A 61 1.11 -5.97 26.25
N HIS A 62 1.03 -5.35 25.06
CA HIS A 62 1.11 -6.02 23.76
C HIS A 62 2.39 -5.68 22.99
N LYS A 63 3.26 -4.80 23.51
CA LYS A 63 4.53 -4.42 22.88
C LYS A 63 5.49 -5.59 22.66
N PHE A 64 5.38 -6.63 23.50
CA PHE A 64 6.19 -7.85 23.36
C PHE A 64 5.84 -8.67 22.11
N LEU A 65 4.66 -8.47 21.52
CA LEU A 65 4.24 -9.23 20.34
C LEU A 65 5.12 -8.83 19.15
N PRO A 66 5.63 -9.81 18.38
CA PRO A 66 6.37 -9.52 17.17
C PRO A 66 5.53 -8.67 16.23
N LYS A 67 6.12 -7.61 15.66
CA LYS A 67 5.46 -6.72 14.69
C LYS A 67 4.27 -5.94 15.27
N SER A 68 4.17 -5.79 16.59
CA SER A 68 3.10 -5.05 17.24
C SER A 68 2.98 -3.59 16.76
N ASP A 69 4.10 -2.96 16.39
CA ASP A 69 4.15 -1.61 15.85
C ASP A 69 3.63 -1.49 14.39
N GLU A 70 3.32 -2.59 13.73
CA GLU A 70 2.88 -2.61 12.31
C GLU A 70 1.37 -2.39 12.13
N ILE A 71 0.60 -2.38 13.23
CA ILE A 71 -0.84 -2.08 13.17
C ILE A 71 -1.02 -0.59 12.95
N ALA A 72 -1.41 -0.24 11.73
CA ALA A 72 -1.71 1.15 11.38
C ALA A 72 -2.99 1.62 12.08
N HIS A 73 -3.00 2.86 12.56
CA HIS A 73 -4.17 3.50 13.15
C HIS A 73 -5.12 4.09 12.11
N GLU A 74 -4.62 4.29 10.88
CA GLU A 74 -5.38 4.82 9.74
C GLU A 74 -4.80 4.30 8.42
N LEU A 75 -5.59 4.41 7.35
CA LEU A 75 -5.14 4.10 5.99
C LEU A 75 -4.68 5.37 5.29
N THR A 76 -3.40 5.72 5.46
CA THR A 76 -2.79 6.79 4.67
C THR A 76 -2.51 6.35 3.24
N ALA A 77 -2.63 7.30 2.30
CA ALA A 77 -2.25 7.16 0.88
C ALA A 77 -2.99 6.06 0.08
N LEU A 78 -4.29 5.83 0.34
CA LEU A 78 -5.10 4.91 -0.49
C LEU A 78 -5.31 5.42 -1.93
N LYS A 79 -5.38 6.74 -2.11
CA LYS A 79 -5.53 7.37 -3.42
C LYS A 79 -4.19 7.90 -3.88
N LYS A 80 -3.54 7.19 -4.80
CA LYS A 80 -2.42 7.73 -5.56
C LYS A 80 -2.98 8.59 -6.69
N PHE A 81 -2.56 9.83 -6.78
CA PHE A 81 -2.79 10.68 -7.95
C PHE A 81 -1.59 10.49 -8.89
N VAL A 82 -1.79 9.91 -10.07
CA VAL A 82 -0.71 9.47 -10.96
C VAL A 82 -0.64 10.39 -12.17
N ILE A 83 0.42 11.17 -12.28
CA ILE A 83 0.69 11.98 -13.48
C ILE A 83 1.50 11.11 -14.45
N SER A 84 0.93 10.81 -15.61
CA SER A 84 1.56 9.98 -16.64
C SER A 84 1.96 10.84 -17.83
N VAL A 85 3.17 10.65 -18.35
CA VAL A 85 3.69 11.34 -19.53
C VAL A 85 4.04 10.32 -20.60
N ASP A 86 3.52 10.49 -21.81
CA ASP A 86 3.83 9.64 -22.96
C ASP A 86 5.26 9.92 -23.46
N VAL A 87 6.10 8.89 -23.37
CA VAL A 87 7.53 8.95 -23.75
C VAL A 87 7.83 8.20 -25.05
N SER A 88 6.80 7.78 -25.79
CA SER A 88 6.96 7.00 -27.03
C SER A 88 7.63 7.80 -28.15
N LYS A 89 7.40 9.11 -28.21
CA LYS A 89 7.98 10.03 -29.21
C LYS A 89 9.21 10.78 -28.69
N THR A 90 9.19 11.13 -27.40
CA THR A 90 10.22 11.94 -26.74
C THR A 90 10.71 11.21 -25.50
N SER A 91 11.95 10.70 -25.56
CA SER A 91 12.54 10.01 -24.41
C SER A 91 13.02 10.99 -23.33
N VAL A 92 12.85 10.61 -22.07
CA VAL A 92 13.26 11.42 -20.92
C VAL A 92 14.76 11.27 -20.65
N GLN A 93 15.44 12.38 -20.43
CA GLN A 93 16.84 12.43 -20.00
C GLN A 93 16.97 12.51 -18.49
N ASP A 94 16.27 13.47 -17.88
CA ASP A 94 16.34 13.75 -16.45
C ASP A 94 14.96 14.15 -15.92
N ILE A 95 14.73 13.85 -14.63
CA ILE A 95 13.51 14.20 -13.90
C ILE A 95 13.91 14.82 -12.58
N GLN A 96 13.47 16.05 -12.37
CA GLN A 96 13.66 16.79 -11.12
C GLN A 96 12.29 17.21 -10.58
N TYR A 97 12.16 17.34 -9.26
CA TYR A 97 10.93 17.84 -8.67
C TYR A 97 11.25 18.77 -7.51
N ASP A 98 10.39 19.75 -7.30
CA ASP A 98 10.39 20.60 -6.12
C ASP A 98 8.98 20.88 -5.60
N ILE A 99 8.90 21.32 -4.36
CA ILE A 99 7.66 21.79 -3.77
C ILE A 99 7.86 23.27 -3.44
N GLN A 100 7.24 24.15 -4.24
CA GLN A 100 7.27 25.59 -4.03
C GLN A 100 5.84 26.13 -3.97
N GLN A 101 5.58 27.06 -3.04
CA GLN A 101 4.28 27.71 -2.91
C GLN A 101 3.10 26.73 -2.84
N ASN A 102 3.30 25.60 -2.14
CA ASN A 102 2.30 24.54 -2.01
C ASN A 102 1.90 23.85 -3.34
N ARG A 103 2.78 23.89 -4.34
CA ARG A 103 2.63 23.19 -5.63
C ARG A 103 3.80 22.24 -5.82
N LEU A 104 3.51 21.00 -6.24
CA LEU A 104 4.52 20.07 -6.74
C LEU A 104 4.83 20.46 -8.19
N ASN A 105 6.06 20.89 -8.46
CA ASN A 105 6.53 21.06 -9.84
C ASN A 105 7.42 19.86 -10.20
N VAL A 106 7.20 19.32 -11.39
CA VAL A 106 7.99 18.22 -11.95
C VAL A 106 8.62 18.76 -13.22
N TYR A 107 9.94 18.84 -13.26
CA TYR A 107 10.72 19.27 -14.40
C TYR A 107 11.20 18.02 -15.14
N ILE A 108 10.77 17.89 -16.39
CA ILE A 108 11.13 16.75 -17.25
C ILE A 108 11.99 17.28 -18.38
N THR A 109 13.25 16.87 -18.41
CA THR A 109 14.19 17.24 -19.47
C THR A 109 14.16 16.18 -20.57
N PRO A 110 13.75 16.50 -21.81
CA PRO A 110 13.77 15.56 -22.92
C PRO A 110 15.20 15.36 -23.45
N LYS A 111 15.53 14.17 -23.95
CA LYS A 111 16.79 13.95 -24.69
C LYS A 111 16.80 14.65 -26.05
N THR A 112 15.65 14.66 -26.73
CA THR A 112 15.46 15.23 -28.07
C THR A 112 14.01 15.68 -28.24
N GLY A 113 13.77 16.90 -28.70
CA GLY A 113 12.42 17.44 -28.90
C GLY A 113 11.85 18.11 -27.65
N TYR A 114 10.53 18.11 -27.51
CA TYR A 114 9.80 18.74 -26.40
C TYR A 114 8.52 17.94 -26.08
N PHE A 115 8.00 18.09 -24.86
CA PHE A 115 6.70 17.55 -24.44
C PHE A 115 5.62 18.61 -24.62
N GLU A 116 4.43 18.17 -25.05
CA GLU A 116 3.24 19.02 -25.16
C GLU A 116 2.19 18.62 -24.12
N THR A 117 1.21 19.50 -23.88
CA THR A 117 0.09 19.22 -22.96
C THR A 117 -0.66 17.93 -23.30
N ARG A 118 -0.68 17.53 -24.59
CA ARG A 118 -1.32 16.28 -25.04
C ARG A 118 -0.61 15.02 -24.56
N ASP A 119 0.67 15.12 -24.19
CA ASP A 119 1.47 13.98 -23.76
C ASP A 119 1.24 13.68 -22.27
N VAL A 120 0.54 14.55 -21.54
CA VAL A 120 0.31 14.44 -20.10
C VAL A 120 -1.14 14.02 -19.82
N SER A 121 -1.31 13.02 -18.96
CA SER A 121 -2.62 12.62 -18.40
C SER A 121 -2.54 12.42 -16.89
N THR A 122 -3.70 12.51 -16.22
CA THR A 122 -3.85 12.44 -14.75
C THR A 122 -4.83 11.36 -14.33
#